data_AF-A0A4Z2E6T9-F1
#
_entry.id   AF-A0A4Z2E6T9-F1
#
_cell.length_a   1.000
_cell.length_b   1.000
_cell.length_c   1.000
_cell.angle_alpha   90.00
_cell.angle_beta   90.00
_cell.angle_gamma   90.00
#
_symmetry.space_group_name_H-M   'P 1'
#
loop_
_entity.id
_entity.type
_entity.pdbx_description
1 polymer ?
#
loop_
_entity_poly.entity_id
_entity_poly.type
_entity_poly.pdbx_seq_one_letter_code
_entity_poly.pdbx_strand_id
1 'polypeptide(L)'
;MEITPPAVGVHLFGPADNEMSSLSPQVEVRALVEGQFLSRRLHAERLGYSIRTRVLATGGASSNKDILQVLSDVFNAPNAPEAQLVTTPHAAAQQVYDQMLKRYARLEERVLQKTRP
;
A
#
# COMPACT_ATOMS: atom_id res chain seq x y z
N MET A 1 2.76 4.23 -18.94
CA MET A 1 1.33 4.48 -18.63
C MET A 1 0.98 3.61 -17.44
N GLU A 2 0.64 4.21 -16.31
CA GLU A 2 0.14 3.48 -15.14
C GLU A 2 -1.35 3.19 -15.36
N ILE A 3 -1.80 1.95 -15.11
CA ILE A 3 -3.18 1.49 -15.37
C ILE A 3 -4.14 1.96 -14.25
N THR A 4 -3.62 2.63 -13.22
CA THR A 4 -4.43 3.17 -12.13
C THR A 4 -5.31 4.30 -12.65
N PRO A 5 -6.64 4.23 -12.46
CA PRO A 5 -7.54 5.28 -12.89
C PRO A 5 -7.18 6.61 -12.21
N PRO A 6 -7.35 7.75 -12.89
CA PRO A 6 -7.04 9.05 -12.31
C PRO A 6 -7.93 9.29 -11.08
N ALA A 7 -7.29 9.45 -9.93
CA ALA A 7 -7.94 9.85 -8.70
C ALA A 7 -7.90 11.37 -8.55
N VAL A 8 -9.05 11.97 -8.20
CA VAL A 8 -9.15 13.41 -7.96
C VAL A 8 -9.24 13.66 -6.45
N GLY A 9 -8.38 14.56 -5.96
CA GLY A 9 -8.36 15.03 -4.57
C GLY A 9 -7.35 14.31 -3.67
N VAL A 10 -7.16 14.89 -2.48
CA VAL A 10 -6.31 14.34 -1.41
C VAL A 10 -7.23 13.79 -0.32
N HIS A 11 -7.15 12.48 -0.06
CA HIS A 11 -7.99 11.79 0.91
C HIS A 11 -7.11 11.23 2.03
N LEU A 12 -7.14 11.86 3.20
CA LEU A 12 -6.32 11.48 4.35
C LEU A 12 -7.19 10.78 5.38
N PHE A 13 -6.70 9.67 5.92
CA PHE A 13 -7.42 8.89 6.91
C PHE A 13 -6.55 8.59 8.12
N GLY A 14 -7.14 8.75 9.30
CA GLY A 14 -6.53 8.35 10.56
C GLY A 14 -6.54 6.84 10.77
N PRO A 15 -5.87 6.38 11.85
CA PRO A 15 -5.88 4.97 12.25
C PRO A 15 -7.28 4.42 12.56
N ALA A 16 -8.21 5.27 13.00
CA ALA A 16 -9.58 4.90 13.34
C ALA A 16 -10.57 5.02 12.14
N ASP A 17 -10.06 5.08 10.91
CA ASP A 17 -10.85 5.24 9.68
C ASP A 17 -11.65 6.55 9.57
N ASN A 18 -11.27 7.56 10.35
CA ASN A 18 -11.82 8.90 10.24
C ASN A 18 -11.08 9.72 9.18
N GLU A 19 -11.81 10.51 8.39
CA GLU A 19 -11.19 11.50 7.50
C GLU A 19 -10.43 12.56 8.32
N MET A 20 -9.28 13.00 7.79
CA MET A 20 -8.42 14.00 8.42
C MET A 20 -8.15 15.15 7.44
N SER A 21 -8.01 16.37 7.97
CA SER A 21 -7.67 17.55 7.17
C SER A 21 -6.16 17.71 6.92
N SER A 22 -5.32 17.08 7.75
CA SER A 22 -3.87 17.15 7.65
C SER A 22 -3.19 15.99 8.38
N LEU A 23 -1.96 15.70 7.99
CA LEU A 23 -1.04 14.76 8.64
C LEU A 23 0.28 15.47 8.90
N SER A 24 1.12 14.91 9.78
CA SER A 24 2.50 15.39 9.85
C SER A 24 3.24 15.01 8.55
N PRO A 25 4.24 15.79 8.11
CA PRO A 25 4.94 15.53 6.84
C PRO A 25 5.51 14.11 6.75
N GLN A 26 6.03 13.58 7.84
CA GLN A 26 6.59 12.23 7.90
C GLN A 26 5.50 11.15 7.72
N VAL A 27 4.34 11.37 8.32
CA VAL A 27 3.19 10.45 8.19
C VAL A 27 2.59 10.55 6.79
N GLU A 28 2.53 11.75 6.21
CA GLU A 28 2.03 11.95 4.85
C GLU A 28 2.91 11.25 3.80
N VAL A 29 4.24 11.39 3.90
CA VAL A 29 5.19 10.68 3.01
C VAL A 29 5.01 9.17 3.13
N ARG A 30 4.93 8.64 4.35
CA ARG A 30 4.71 7.20 4.56
C ARG A 30 3.36 6.75 4.03
N ALA A 31 2.29 7.50 4.30
CA ALA A 31 0.94 7.20 3.85
C ALA A 31 0.84 7.20 2.32
N LEU A 32 1.57 8.08 1.63
CA LEU A 32 1.68 8.07 0.17
C LEU A 32 2.29 6.75 -0.33
N VAL A 33 3.43 6.33 0.24
CA VAL A 33 4.11 5.08 -0.12
C VAL A 33 3.22 3.86 0.18
N GLU A 34 2.55 3.84 1.34
CA GLU A 34 1.59 2.80 1.70
C GLU A 34 0.42 2.72 0.73
N GLY A 35 -0.18 3.86 0.36
CA GLY A 35 -1.27 3.92 -0.61
C GLY A 35 -0.88 3.33 -1.97
N GLN A 36 0.35 3.60 -2.41
CA GLN A 36 0.91 3.05 -3.65
C GLN A 36 1.05 1.52 -3.59
N PHE A 37 1.51 0.96 -2.48
CA PHE A 37 1.59 -0.50 -2.34
C PHE A 37 0.22 -1.16 -2.14
N LEU A 38 -0.70 -0.52 -1.43
CA LEU A 38 -2.08 -1.00 -1.26
C LEU A 38 -2.80 -1.09 -2.61
N SER A 39 -2.62 -0.10 -3.49
CA SER A 39 -3.13 -0.14 -4.87
C SER A 39 -2.65 -1.38 -5.63
N ARG A 40 -1.34 -1.67 -5.56
CA ARG A 40 -0.73 -2.82 -6.23
C ARG A 40 -1.18 -4.15 -5.62
N ARG A 41 -1.30 -4.23 -4.29
CA ARG A 41 -1.82 -5.40 -3.59
C ARG A 41 -3.26 -5.67 -3.99
N LEU A 42 -4.13 -4.66 -3.95
CA LEU A 42 -5.54 -4.78 -4.35
C LEU A 42 -5.66 -5.25 -5.81
N HIS A 43 -4.86 -4.68 -6.70
CA HIS A 43 -4.85 -5.08 -8.10
C HIS A 43 -4.42 -6.55 -8.28
N ALA A 44 -3.36 -6.98 -7.57
CA ALA A 44 -2.91 -8.36 -7.60
C ALA A 44 -3.97 -9.34 -7.05
N GLU A 45 -4.62 -9.00 -5.93
CA GLU A 45 -5.71 -9.83 -5.37
C GLU A 45 -6.89 -9.95 -6.34
N ARG A 46 -7.27 -8.86 -7.04
CA ARG A 46 -8.32 -8.88 -8.07
C ARG A 46 -7.97 -9.74 -9.29
N LEU A 47 -6.69 -9.88 -9.61
CA LEU A 47 -6.21 -10.80 -10.65
C LEU A 47 -6.13 -12.26 -10.17
N GLY A 48 -6.49 -12.54 -8.91
CA GLY A 48 -6.49 -13.89 -8.33
C GLY A 48 -5.15 -14.32 -7.74
N TYR A 49 -4.18 -13.42 -7.58
CA TYR A 49 -2.92 -13.75 -6.93
C TYR A 49 -3.11 -13.94 -5.42
N SER A 50 -2.48 -14.96 -4.86
CA SER A 50 -2.36 -15.13 -3.41
C SER A 50 -1.19 -14.31 -2.89
N ILE A 51 -1.46 -13.45 -1.91
CA ILE A 51 -0.47 -12.55 -1.29
C ILE A 51 0.50 -13.32 -0.36
N ARG A 52 0.39 -14.64 -0.24
CA ARG A 52 1.39 -15.52 0.42
C ARG A 52 2.68 -15.71 -0.40
N THR A 53 2.94 -14.84 -1.36
CA THR A 53 4.03 -14.95 -2.34
C THR A 53 5.16 -13.99 -2.02
N ARG A 54 6.31 -14.17 -2.66
CA ARG A 54 7.43 -13.23 -2.55
C ARG A 54 7.16 -11.98 -3.36
N VAL A 55 7.55 -10.83 -2.83
CA VAL A 55 7.59 -9.58 -3.59
C VAL A 55 9.04 -9.31 -4.01
N LEU A 56 9.26 -9.11 -5.32
CA LEU A 56 10.55 -8.69 -5.86
C LEU A 56 10.52 -7.18 -6.09
N ALA A 57 11.38 -6.45 -5.37
CA ALA A 57 11.52 -5.01 -5.52
C ALA A 57 12.74 -4.68 -6.38
N THR A 58 12.52 -3.98 -7.50
CA THR A 58 13.57 -3.56 -8.43
C THR A 58 13.48 -2.05 -8.70
N GLY A 59 14.53 -1.46 -9.28
CA GLY A 59 14.63 -0.02 -9.54
C GLY A 59 15.28 0.77 -8.40
N GLY A 60 15.40 2.09 -8.54
CA GLY A 60 16.20 2.91 -7.62
C GLY A 60 15.72 2.89 -6.16
N ALA A 61 14.40 2.91 -5.96
CA ALA A 61 13.80 2.93 -4.62
C ALA A 61 14.01 1.62 -3.83
N SER A 62 14.34 0.50 -4.49
CA SER A 62 14.61 -0.77 -3.79
C SER A 62 15.93 -0.76 -3.02
N SER A 63 16.75 0.27 -3.16
CA SER A 63 17.92 0.50 -2.30
C SER A 63 17.57 1.06 -0.91
N ASN A 64 16.35 1.58 -0.72
CA ASN A 64 15.91 2.19 0.53
C ASN A 64 15.22 1.14 1.44
N LYS A 65 15.82 0.89 2.60
CA LYS A 65 15.35 -0.11 3.57
C LYS A 65 13.96 0.20 4.13
N ASP A 66 13.66 1.47 4.37
CA ASP A 66 12.38 1.89 4.94
C ASP A 66 11.24 1.69 3.93
N ILE A 67 11.48 1.98 2.65
CA ILE A 67 10.50 1.70 1.58
C ILE A 67 10.26 0.20 1.45
N LEU A 68 11.32 -0.62 1.50
CA LEU A 68 11.19 -2.08 1.48
C LEU A 68 10.44 -2.62 2.70
N GLN A 69 10.62 -2.00 3.87
CA GLN A 69 9.88 -2.37 5.08
C GLN A 69 8.39 -2.14 4.88
N VAL A 70 8.01 -0.95 4.41
CA VAL A 70 6.60 -0.62 4.13
C VAL A 70 6.01 -1.57 3.08
N LEU A 71 6.78 -1.94 2.04
CA LEU A 71 6.35 -2.92 1.05
C LEU A 71 6.10 -4.30 1.68
N SER A 72 7.05 -4.79 2.49
CA SER A 72 6.95 -6.08 3.16
C SER A 72 5.74 -6.12 4.11
N ASP A 73 5.53 -5.05 4.86
CA ASP A 73 4.40 -4.90 5.77
C ASP A 73 3.05 -4.89 5.03
N VAL A 74 2.94 -4.12 3.93
CA VAL A 74 1.71 -4.03 3.13
C VAL A 74 1.37 -5.36 2.45
N PHE A 75 2.36 -6.08 1.93
CA PHE A 75 2.15 -7.36 1.25
C PHE A 75 2.16 -8.56 2.18
N ASN A 76 2.41 -8.39 3.49
CA ASN A 76 2.52 -9.51 4.43
C ASN A 76 3.26 -10.71 3.86
N ALA A 77 4.41 -10.42 3.24
CA ALA A 77 5.23 -11.41 2.57
C ALA A 77 6.29 -11.88 3.57
N PRO A 78 6.08 -13.03 4.26
CA PRO A 78 7.15 -13.61 5.07
C PRO A 78 8.23 -14.15 4.13
N ASN A 79 9.46 -13.67 4.33
CA ASN A 79 10.71 -14.29 3.89
C ASN A 79 10.77 -14.67 2.39
N ALA A 80 11.20 -13.73 1.54
CA ALA A 80 11.61 -14.04 0.17
C ALA A 80 13.04 -14.61 0.11
N PRO A 81 13.31 -15.76 -0.57
CA PRO A 81 14.68 -16.25 -0.73
C PRO A 81 15.57 -15.37 -1.63
N GLU A 82 16.89 -15.55 -1.40
CA GLU A 82 18.07 -14.69 -1.55
C GLU A 82 18.11 -13.61 -2.67
N ALA A 83 17.75 -12.39 -2.28
CA ALA A 83 18.55 -11.17 -2.44
C ALA A 83 18.64 -10.54 -1.04
N GLN A 84 19.82 -10.04 -0.67
CA GLN A 84 20.25 -9.68 0.69
C GLN A 84 19.13 -9.17 1.63
N LEU A 85 18.98 -9.80 2.80
CA LEU A 85 17.98 -9.45 3.82
C LEU A 85 18.14 -7.98 4.24
N VAL A 86 17.14 -7.16 3.91
CA VAL A 86 17.18 -5.73 4.24
C VAL A 86 16.38 -5.41 5.51
N THR A 87 15.25 -6.09 5.74
CA THR A 87 14.35 -5.79 6.87
C THR A 87 13.25 -6.87 7.09
N THR A 88 12.59 -6.89 8.27
CA THR A 88 11.58 -7.90 8.69
C THR A 88 10.23 -7.22 8.98
N PRO A 89 9.09 -7.74 8.47
CA PRO A 89 7.77 -7.15 8.71
C PRO A 89 7.41 -7.11 10.20
N HIS A 90 6.72 -6.05 10.62
CA HIS A 90 6.29 -5.89 12.01
C HIS A 90 5.18 -6.90 12.35
N ALA A 91 5.20 -7.46 13.57
CA ALA A 91 4.25 -8.52 13.97
C ALA A 91 2.76 -8.15 13.83
N ALA A 92 2.44 -6.87 14.00
CA ALA A 92 1.07 -6.35 13.88
C ALA A 92 0.70 -5.87 12.45
N ALA A 93 1.62 -5.90 11.48
CA ALA A 93 1.42 -5.30 10.16
C ALA A 93 0.19 -5.90 9.47
N GLN A 94 0.05 -7.22 9.48
CA GLN A 94 -1.05 -7.91 8.81
C GLN A 94 -2.43 -7.39 9.27
N GLN A 95 -2.64 -7.26 10.58
CA GLN A 95 -3.92 -6.82 11.14
C GLN A 95 -4.27 -5.38 10.72
N VAL A 96 -3.25 -4.52 10.62
CA VAL A 96 -3.43 -3.12 10.22
C VAL A 96 -3.71 -3.03 8.72
N TYR A 97 -2.87 -3.63 7.88
CA TYR A 97 -2.95 -3.45 6.44
C TYR A 97 -4.15 -4.18 5.82
N ASP A 98 -4.64 -5.28 6.40
CA ASP A 98 -5.87 -5.93 5.93
C ASP A 98 -7.09 -5.00 6.06
N GLN A 99 -7.17 -4.21 7.12
CA GLN A 99 -8.24 -3.22 7.27
C GLN A 99 -8.05 -2.03 6.34
N MET A 100 -6.80 -1.56 6.19
CA MET A 100 -6.48 -0.49 5.25
C MET A 100 -6.79 -0.87 3.81
N LEU A 101 -6.57 -2.13 3.42
CA LEU A 101 -6.85 -2.62 2.07
C LEU A 101 -8.34 -2.57 1.75
N LYS A 102 -9.20 -3.00 2.68
CA LYS A 102 -10.67 -2.89 2.55
C LYS A 102 -11.11 -1.43 2.39
N ARG A 103 -10.48 -0.51 3.13
CA ARG A 103 -10.72 0.93 2.98
C ARG A 103 -10.28 1.44 1.62
N TYR A 104 -9.08 1.06 1.17
CA TYR A 104 -8.55 1.50 -0.11
C TYR A 104 -9.46 1.05 -1.27
N ALA A 105 -9.97 -0.18 -1.23
CA ALA A 105 -10.92 -0.68 -2.22
C ALA A 105 -12.20 0.19 -2.28
N ARG A 106 -12.80 0.51 -1.12
CA ARG A 106 -13.98 1.40 -1.04
C ARG A 106 -13.67 2.81 -1.56
N LEU A 107 -12.49 3.35 -1.26
CA LEU A 107 -12.06 4.66 -1.74
C LEU A 107 -11.90 4.65 -3.27
N GLU A 108 -11.27 3.64 -3.82
CA GLU A 108 -11.07 3.50 -5.27
C GLU A 108 -12.41 3.45 -6.00
N GLU A 109 -13.39 2.69 -5.51
CA GLU A 109 -14.75 2.65 -6.05
C GLU A 109 -15.43 4.03 -6.00
N ARG A 110 -15.36 4.74 -4.86
CA ARG A 110 -15.92 6.10 -4.69
C ARG A 110 -15.29 7.09 -5.67
N VAL A 111 -13.97 7.05 -5.81
CA VAL A 111 -13.24 7.92 -6.73
C VAL A 111 -13.67 7.63 -8.15
N LEU A 112 -13.67 6.36 -8.57
CA LEU A 112 -14.10 5.94 -9.90
C LEU A 112 -15.53 6.35 -10.25
N GLN A 113 -16.46 6.34 -9.29
CA GLN A 113 -17.83 6.82 -9.48
C GLN A 113 -17.90 8.33 -9.68
N LYS A 114 -17.11 9.12 -8.93
CA LYS A 114 -17.06 10.59 -9.06
C LYS A 114 -16.43 11.05 -10.37
N THR A 115 -15.58 10.24 -10.99
CA THR A 115 -14.88 10.56 -12.24
C THR A 115 -15.66 10.12 -13.49
N ARG A 116 -16.83 9.46 -13.34
CA ARG A 116 -17.71 9.17 -14.48
C ARG A 116 -18.46 10.46 -14.90
N PRO A 117 -18.42 10.86 -16.17
CA PRO A 117 -19.11 12.06 -16.66
C PRO A 117 -20.63 11.94 -16.60
#